data_AF-A0A3D4FC97-F1
#
_entry.id   AF-A0A3D4FC97-F1
#
_cell.length_a   1.000
_cell.length_b   1.000
_cell.length_c   1.000
_cell.angle_alpha   90.00
_cell.angle_beta   90.00
_cell.angle_gamma   90.00
#
_symmetry.space_group_name_H-M   'P 1'
#
loop_
_entity.id
_entity.type
_entity.pdbx_description
1 polymer ?
#
loop_
_entity_poly.entity_id
_entity_poly.type
_entity_poly.pdbx_seq_one_letter_code
_entity_poly.pdbx_strand_id
1 'polypeptide(L)' 'MDYVTHVFQKVFGWSQERAHRHMLEVHEQGKSILMRESLEKAEHYVHQLQCYHLQATLEKDA' A
#
# COMPACT_ATOMS: atom_id res chain seq x y z
N MET A 1 1.19 -6.94 11.46
CA MET A 1 2.32 -5.97 11.40
C MET A 1 1.79 -4.56 11.58
N ASP A 2 1.91 -3.99 12.79
CA ASP A 2 1.36 -2.68 13.17
C ASP A 2 1.94 -1.51 12.34
N TYR A 3 3.25 -1.57 12.05
CA TYR A 3 3.94 -0.54 11.26
C TYR A 3 3.36 -0.36 9.85
N VAL A 4 3.16 -1.46 9.11
CA VAL A 4 2.61 -1.43 7.75
C VAL A 4 1.18 -0.90 7.76
N THR A 5 0.39 -1.32 8.75
CA THR A 5 -0.96 -0.79 8.98
C THR A 5 -0.95 0.70 9.28
N HIS A 6 0.01 1.22 10.06
CA HIS A 6 0.16 2.65 10.31
C HIS A 6 0.55 3.42 9.03
N VAL A 7 1.52 2.91 8.27
CA VAL A 7 1.94 3.55 7.01
C VAL A 7 0.79 3.61 6.01
N PHE A 8 -0.02 2.54 5.89
CA PHE A 8 -1.20 2.55 5.02
C PHE A 8 -2.23 3.60 5.45
N GLN A 9 -2.44 3.80 6.76
CA GLN A 9 -3.30 4.88 7.26
C GLN A 9 -2.73 6.26 6.89
N LYS A 10 -1.41 6.46 7.02
CA LYS A 10 -0.76 7.75 6.73
C LYS A 10 -0.72 8.08 5.24
N VAL A 11 -0.46 7.10 4.38
CA VAL A 11 -0.30 7.30 2.93
C VAL A 11 -1.66 7.38 2.23
N PHE A 12 -2.60 6.50 2.59
CA PHE A 12 -3.90 6.41 1.91
C PHE A 12 -5.07 7.03 2.68
N GLY A 13 -4.86 7.48 3.92
CA GLY A 13 -5.94 8.00 4.76
C GLY A 13 -6.99 6.95 5.14
N TRP A 14 -6.62 5.66 5.12
CA TRP A 14 -7.55 4.57 5.41
C TRP A 14 -7.86 4.44 6.89
N SER A 15 -9.02 3.88 7.20
CA SER A 15 -9.34 3.41 8.55
C SER A 15 -8.45 2.22 8.94
N GLN A 16 -8.19 2.06 10.23
CA GLN A 16 -7.38 0.96 10.77
C GLN A 16 -7.83 -0.41 10.25
N GLU A 17 -9.13 -0.68 10.19
CA GLU A 17 -9.67 -1.96 9.71
C GLU A 17 -9.27 -2.27 8.26
N ARG A 18 -9.35 -1.27 7.37
CA ARG A 18 -8.98 -1.42 5.96
C ARG A 18 -7.48 -1.60 5.81
N ALA A 19 -6.69 -0.77 6.49
CA ALA A 19 -5.23 -0.88 6.50
C ALA A 19 -4.75 -2.21 7.08
N HIS A 20 -5.43 -2.72 8.11
CA HIS A 20 -5.14 -4.01 8.73
C HIS A 20 -5.42 -5.16 7.76
N ARG A 21 -6.55 -5.11 7.04
CA ARG A 21 -6.89 -6.12 6.03
C ARG A 21 -5.84 -6.22 4.92
N HIS A 22 -5.44 -5.09 4.34
CA HIS A 22 -4.40 -5.09 3.29
C HIS A 22 -3.03 -5.51 3.83
N MET A 23 -2.70 -5.13 5.06
CA MET A 23 -1.47 -5.60 5.69
C MET A 23 -1.48 -7.12 5.88
N LEU A 24 -2.60 -7.70 6.33
CA LEU A 24 -2.75 -9.16 6.44
C LEU A 24 -2.57 -9.83 5.08
N GLU A 25 -3.16 -9.28 4.02
CA GLU A 25 -3.00 -9.78 2.66
C GLU A 25 -1.51 -9.78 2.22
N VAL A 26 -0.76 -8.70 2.50
CA VAL A 26 0.69 -8.67 2.26
C VAL A 26 1.42 -9.73 3.10
N HIS A 27 1.01 -9.92 4.36
CA HIS A 27 1.66 -10.87 5.26
C HIS A 27 1.44 -12.33 4.85
N GLU A 28 0.23 -12.68 4.41
CA GLU A 28 -0.14 -14.05 4.06
C GLU A 28 0.17 -14.38 2.60
N GLN A 29 -0.08 -13.45 1.68
CA GLN A 29 0.04 -13.68 0.23
C GLN A 29 1.34 -13.10 -0.36
N GLY A 30 2.12 -12.35 0.44
CA GLY A 30 3.35 -11.69 0.02
C GLY A 30 3.16 -10.40 -0.78
N LYS A 31 1.94 -10.10 -1.23
CA LYS A 31 1.56 -8.88 -1.96
C LYS A 31 0.09 -8.53 -1.76
N SER A 32 -0.25 -7.26 -1.94
CA SER A 32 -1.64 -6.79 -1.91
C SER A 32 -1.83 -5.66 -2.92
N ILE A 33 -2.99 -5.62 -3.56
CA ILE A 33 -3.38 -4.52 -4.45
C ILE A 33 -3.98 -3.41 -3.58
N LEU A 34 -3.25 -2.30 -3.42
CA LEU A 34 -3.65 -1.21 -2.54
C LEU A 34 -4.63 -0.24 -3.21
N MET A 35 -4.29 0.23 -4.42
CA MET A 35 -5.05 1.23 -5.18
C MET A 35 -4.93 0.95 -6.69
N ARG A 36 -5.99 1.29 -7.44
CA ARG A 36 -6.02 1.27 -8.91
C ARG A 36 -6.36 2.68 -9.38
N GLU A 37 -5.34 3.46 -9.69
CA GLU A 37 -5.47 4.87 -10.10
C GLU A 37 -4.64 5.12 -11.36
N SER A 38 -4.73 6.35 -11.91
CA SER A 38 -3.84 6.81 -12.98
C SER A 38 -2.36 6.65 -12.62
N LEU A 39 -1.52 6.46 -13.64
CA LEU A 39 -0.08 6.26 -13.50
C LEU A 39 0.57 7.28 -12.54
N GLU A 40 0.29 8.57 -12.74
CA GLU A 40 0.86 9.67 -11.94
C GLU A 40 0.59 9.51 -10.43
N LYS A 41 -0.66 9.17 -10.07
CA LYS A 41 -1.04 8.95 -8.66
C LYS A 41 -0.41 7.68 -8.11
N ALA A 42 -0.35 6.64 -8.93
CA ALA A 42 0.22 5.37 -8.54
C ALA A 42 1.74 5.51 -8.26
N GLU A 43 2.47 6.22 -9.12
CA GLU A 43 3.88 6.58 -8.92
C GLU A 43 4.10 7.36 -7.63
N HIS A 44 3.22 8.34 -7.35
CA HIS A 44 3.28 9.10 -6.12
C HIS A 44 3.14 8.20 -4.87
N TYR A 45 2.17 7.28 -4.86
CA TYR A 45 1.99 6.35 -3.74
C TYR A 45 3.18 5.39 -3.56
N VAL A 46 3.75 4.88 -4.66
CA VAL A 46 4.94 4.01 -4.59
C VAL A 46 6.11 4.77 -3.98
N HIS A 47 6.35 5.99 -4.42
CA HIS A 47 7.42 6.83 -3.86
C HIS A 47 7.20 7.09 -2.36
N GLN A 48 5.97 7.40 -1.93
CA GLN A 48 5.64 7.57 -0.51
C GLN A 48 5.92 6.29 0.30
N LEU A 49 5.49 5.12 -0.20
CA LEU A 49 5.73 3.83 0.47
C LEU A 49 7.23 3.51 0.56
N GLN A 50 8.00 3.79 -0.50
CA GLN A 50 9.45 3.62 -0.52
C GLN A 50 10.16 4.56 0.47
N CYS A 51 9.68 5.80 0.67
CA CYS A 51 10.18 6.67 1.73
C CYS A 51 9.98 6.08 3.14
N TYR A 52 8.95 5.25 3.33
CA TYR A 52 8.73 4.48 4.56
C TYR A 52 9.46 3.12 4.55
N HIS A 53 10.42 2.92 3.65
CA HIS A 53 11.16 1.66 3.48
C HIS A 53 10.26 0.44 3.20
N LEU A 54 9.06 0.66 2.65
CA LEU A 54 8.19 -0.41 2.20
C LEU A 54 8.45 -0.72 0.74
N GLN A 55 8.53 -2.01 0.41
CA GLN A 55 8.59 -2.46 -0.97
C GLN A 55 7.22 -2.27 -1.63
N ALA A 56 7.16 -1.45 -2.66
CA ALA A 56 5.97 -1.19 -3.45
C ALA A 56 6.33 -1.17 -4.94
N THR A 57 5.44 -1.70 -5.77
CA THR A 57 5.63 -1.80 -7.23
C THR A 57 4.36 -1.40 -7.96
N LEU A 58 4.52 -0.90 -9.19
CA LEU A 58 3.42 -0.62 -10.11
C LEU A 58 3.23 -1.78 -11.06
N GLU A 59 1.97 -2.15 -11.29
CA GLU A 59 1.59 -3.14 -12.29
C GLU A 59 0.51 -2.51 -13.18
N LYS A 60 0.64 -2.69 -14.50
CA LYS A 60 -0.39 -2.25 -15.45
C LYS A 60 -1.50 -3.29 -15.43
N ASP A 61 -2.74 -2.84 -15.22
CA ASP A 61 -3.93 -3.67 -15.45
C ASP A 61 -3.95 -4.01 -16.95
N ALA A 62 -3.90 -5.31 -17.27
CA ALA A 62 -3.73 -5.84 -18.63
C ALA A 62 -5.05 -5.90 -19.41
#